data_AF-A0A661QBE0-F1
#
_entry.id   AF-A0A661QBE0-F1
#
_cell.length_a   1.000
_cell.length_b   1.000
_cell.length_c   1.000
_cell.angle_alpha   90.00
_cell.angle_beta   90.00
_cell.angle_gamma   90.00
#
_symmetry.space_group_name_H-M   'P 1'
#
loop_
_entity.id
_entity.type
_entity.pdbx_description
1 polymer ?
#
loop_
_entity_poly.entity_id
_entity_poly.type
_entity_poly.pdbx_seq_one_letter_code
_entity_poly.pdbx_strand_id
1 'polypeptide(L)'
;MFDNLIARAIIPVTIAVTGFVIFVCILLYSFVKSDMTDEALRNLNNCADTVIKSTSFAMLEDDRPSIQNIVTSIGTRSTVELIRIYDQNGKVQFSGQGKSDIQSDTVDAHIAEFLQTDLFTEETALRDIDHANGNITVSLPILNEPKCSTTACHVHAENEP
;
A
#
# COMPACT_ATOMS: atom_id res chain seq x y z
N MET A 1 52.38 9.28 -36.97
CA MET A 1 51.23 9.72 -37.80
C MET A 1 50.02 8.78 -37.66
N PHE A 2 50.21 7.48 -37.47
CA PHE A 2 49.11 6.50 -37.29
C PHE A 2 48.34 6.62 -35.96
N ASP A 3 48.97 7.09 -34.88
CA ASP A 3 48.30 7.24 -33.58
C ASP A 3 47.11 8.22 -33.60
N ASN A 4 47.21 9.29 -34.41
CA ASN A 4 46.14 10.28 -34.56
C ASN A 4 44.94 9.77 -35.37
N LEU A 5 45.15 8.79 -36.25
CA LEU A 5 44.11 8.22 -37.13
C LEU A 5 43.32 7.13 -36.39
N ILE A 6 44.04 6.29 -35.65
CA ILE A 6 43.47 5.26 -34.78
C ILE A 6 42.70 5.92 -33.62
N ALA A 7 43.26 6.94 -32.97
CA ALA A 7 42.57 7.67 -31.90
C ALA A 7 41.29 8.37 -32.41
N ARG A 8 41.34 9.02 -33.59
CA ARG A 8 40.15 9.66 -34.19
C ARG A 8 39.02 8.69 -34.52
N ALA A 9 39.32 7.42 -34.78
CA ALA A 9 38.32 6.40 -35.06
C ALA A 9 37.79 5.71 -33.80
N ILE A 10 38.65 5.41 -32.82
CA ILE A 10 38.28 4.64 -31.62
C ILE A 10 37.55 5.51 -30.58
N ILE A 11 37.96 6.77 -30.40
CA ILE A 11 37.34 7.68 -29.41
C ILE A 11 35.83 7.87 -29.64
N PRO A 12 35.33 8.19 -30.85
CA PRO A 12 33.89 8.36 -31.04
C PRO A 12 33.12 7.05 -30.89
N VAL A 13 33.70 5.91 -31.30
CA VAL A 13 33.07 4.60 -31.16
C VAL A 13 32.94 4.22 -29.69
N THR A 14 34.00 4.40 -28.90
CA THR A 14 33.98 4.11 -27.46
C THR A 14 33.02 5.02 -26.70
N ILE A 15 32.95 6.31 -27.05
CA ILE A 15 31.97 7.25 -26.48
C ILE A 15 30.54 6.83 -26.85
N ALA A 16 30.29 6.47 -28.11
CA ALA A 16 28.97 6.04 -28.57
C ALA A 16 28.52 4.76 -27.87
N VAL A 17 29.40 3.76 -27.75
CA VAL A 17 29.10 2.50 -27.04
C VAL A 17 28.87 2.75 -25.56
N THR A 18 29.72 3.55 -24.91
CA THR A 18 29.57 3.87 -23.48
C THR A 18 28.26 4.65 -23.23
N GLY A 19 27.94 5.62 -24.08
CA GLY A 19 26.68 6.36 -24.01
C GLY A 19 25.47 5.47 -24.21
N PHE A 20 25.52 4.54 -25.16
CA PHE A 20 24.46 3.56 -25.38
C PHE A 20 24.27 2.63 -24.17
N VAL A 21 25.37 2.12 -23.61
CA VAL A 21 25.31 1.27 -22.40
C VAL A 21 24.70 2.03 -21.23
N ILE A 22 25.14 3.26 -20.97
CA ILE A 22 24.57 4.10 -19.91
C ILE A 22 23.07 4.33 -20.14
N PHE A 23 22.67 4.66 -21.37
CA PHE A 23 21.28 4.86 -21.74
C PHE A 23 20.43 3.61 -21.47
N VAL A 24 20.91 2.44 -21.91
CA VAL A 24 20.23 1.16 -21.66
C VAL A 24 20.15 0.85 -20.17
N CYS A 25 21.23 1.07 -19.40
CA CYS A 25 21.24 0.87 -17.96
C CYS A 25 20.21 1.77 -17.24
N ILE A 26 20.08 3.04 -17.66
CA ILE A 26 19.08 3.96 -17.10
C ILE A 26 17.66 3.48 -17.42
N LEU A 27 17.39 3.05 -18.66
CA LEU A 27 16.07 2.53 -19.03
C LEU A 27 15.73 1.26 -18.26
N LEU A 28 16.66 0.31 -18.16
CA LEU A 28 16.46 -0.93 -17.40
C LEU A 28 16.25 -0.65 -15.92
N TYR A 29 17.03 0.27 -15.32
CA TYR A 29 16.84 0.67 -13.93
C TYR A 29 15.46 1.27 -13.69
N SER A 30 15.01 2.19 -14.56
CA SER A 30 13.68 2.80 -14.45
C SER A 30 12.57 1.76 -14.62
N PHE A 31 12.71 0.83 -15.56
CA PHE A 31 11.74 -0.23 -15.78
C PHE A 31 11.64 -1.17 -14.57
N VAL A 32 12.78 -1.69 -14.09
CA VAL A 32 12.83 -2.58 -12.91
C VAL A 32 12.30 -1.87 -11.67
N LYS A 33 12.65 -0.60 -11.48
CA LYS A 33 12.14 0.19 -10.35
C LYS A 33 10.61 0.32 -10.40
N SER A 34 10.04 0.60 -11.56
CA SER A 34 8.57 0.70 -11.72
C SER A 34 7.91 -0.64 -11.44
N ASP A 35 8.41 -1.72 -12.04
CA ASP A 35 7.83 -3.06 -11.91
C ASP A 35 7.85 -3.57 -10.46
N MET A 36 8.99 -3.39 -9.78
CA MET A 36 9.12 -3.73 -8.35
C MET A 36 8.16 -2.92 -7.46
N THR A 37 7.97 -1.63 -7.78
CA THR A 37 7.06 -0.76 -7.02
C THR A 37 5.62 -1.21 -7.20
N ASP A 38 5.22 -1.52 -8.44
CA ASP A 38 3.88 -2.01 -8.76
C ASP A 38 3.61 -3.38 -8.13
N GLU A 39 4.60 -4.28 -8.08
CA GLU A 39 4.48 -5.56 -7.42
C GLU A 39 4.34 -5.42 -5.89
N ALA A 40 5.13 -4.53 -5.28
CA ALA A 40 5.00 -4.22 -3.85
C ALA A 40 3.60 -3.67 -3.53
N LEU A 41 3.08 -2.78 -4.38
CA LEU A 41 1.74 -2.23 -4.27
C LEU A 41 0.65 -3.31 -4.38
N ARG A 42 0.77 -4.22 -5.36
CA ARG A 42 -0.14 -5.37 -5.51
C ARG A 42 -0.11 -6.28 -4.28
N ASN A 43 1.07 -6.55 -3.73
CA ASN A 43 1.21 -7.36 -2.53
C ASN A 43 0.56 -6.72 -1.30
N LEU A 44 0.71 -5.40 -1.13
CA LEU A 44 0.05 -4.66 -0.06
C LEU A 44 -1.47 -4.66 -0.20
N ASN A 45 -2.01 -4.50 -1.41
CA ASN A 45 -3.45 -4.65 -1.66
C ASN A 45 -3.96 -6.02 -1.27
N ASN A 46 -3.30 -7.07 -1.76
CA ASN A 46 -3.70 -8.43 -1.47
C ASN A 46 -3.63 -8.71 0.03
N CYS A 47 -2.64 -8.16 0.73
CA CYS A 47 -2.55 -8.25 2.18
C CYS A 47 -3.73 -7.55 2.86
N ALA A 48 -4.06 -6.33 2.46
CA ALA A 48 -5.15 -5.57 3.06
C ALA A 48 -6.52 -6.19 2.76
N ASP A 49 -6.78 -6.64 1.52
CA ASP A 49 -7.97 -7.41 1.14
C ASP A 49 -8.07 -8.73 1.96
N THR A 50 -6.95 -9.41 2.18
CA THR A 50 -6.91 -10.60 3.04
C THR A 50 -7.26 -10.27 4.47
N VAL A 51 -6.79 -9.14 5.01
CA VAL A 51 -7.15 -8.67 6.37
C VAL A 51 -8.66 -8.44 6.42
N ILE A 52 -9.21 -7.65 5.49
CA ILE A 52 -10.64 -7.33 5.42
C ILE A 52 -11.49 -8.61 5.38
N LYS A 53 -11.14 -9.55 4.48
CA LYS A 53 -11.86 -10.84 4.35
C LYS A 53 -11.68 -11.76 5.55
N SER A 54 -10.54 -11.72 6.22
CA SER A 54 -10.29 -12.54 7.42
C SER A 54 -11.03 -11.98 8.63
N THR A 55 -11.16 -10.66 8.72
CA THR A 55 -11.87 -10.00 9.81
C THR A 55 -13.38 -9.89 9.56
N SER A 56 -13.86 -10.00 8.32
CA SER A 56 -15.29 -9.81 7.99
C SER A 56 -16.20 -10.75 8.79
N PHE A 57 -15.82 -12.03 8.93
CA PHE A 57 -16.59 -12.98 9.73
C PHE A 57 -16.58 -12.61 11.22
N ALA A 58 -15.43 -12.23 11.78
CA ALA A 58 -15.32 -11.80 13.17
C ALA A 58 -16.04 -10.47 13.43
N MET A 59 -16.12 -9.59 12.44
CA MET A 59 -16.88 -8.34 12.50
C MET A 59 -18.39 -8.60 12.51
N LEU A 60 -18.88 -9.57 11.73
CA LEU A 60 -20.30 -9.95 11.74
C LEU A 60 -20.78 -10.50 13.10
N GLU A 61 -19.90 -11.21 13.83
CA GLU A 61 -20.18 -11.77 15.16
C GLU A 61 -19.83 -10.80 16.31
N ASP A 62 -19.36 -9.58 16.01
CA ASP A 62 -18.80 -8.63 16.99
C ASP A 62 -17.70 -9.24 17.89
N ASP A 63 -16.93 -10.21 17.36
CA ASP A 63 -15.81 -10.85 18.06
C ASP A 63 -14.55 -9.99 17.99
N ARG A 64 -14.54 -8.91 18.78
CA ARG A 64 -13.42 -7.97 18.90
C ARG A 64 -12.08 -8.63 19.27
N PRO A 65 -12.02 -9.60 20.22
CA PRO A 65 -10.80 -10.34 20.50
C PRO A 65 -10.21 -11.02 19.27
N SER A 66 -11.04 -11.68 18.45
CA SER A 66 -10.58 -12.33 17.23
C SER A 66 -10.05 -11.33 16.21
N ILE A 67 -10.71 -10.19 16.01
CA ILE A 67 -10.24 -9.12 15.13
C ILE A 67 -8.85 -8.62 15.58
N GLN A 68 -8.70 -8.31 16.87
CA GLN A 68 -7.41 -7.86 17.41
C GLN A 68 -6.32 -8.92 17.23
N ASN A 69 -6.62 -10.20 17.42
CA ASN A 69 -5.65 -11.28 17.22
C ASN A 69 -5.21 -11.41 15.76
N ILE A 70 -6.14 -11.32 14.81
CA ILE A 70 -5.84 -11.34 13.36
C ILE A 70 -4.94 -10.16 12.99
N VAL A 71 -5.34 -8.95 13.37
CA VAL A 71 -4.59 -7.72 13.06
C VAL A 71 -3.20 -7.75 13.71
N THR A 72 -3.08 -8.23 14.95
CA THR A 72 -1.79 -8.38 15.63
C THR A 72 -0.91 -9.41 14.93
N SER A 73 -1.46 -10.59 14.60
CA SER A 73 -0.72 -11.66 13.92
C SER A 73 -0.16 -11.19 12.58
N ILE A 74 -0.96 -10.46 11.80
CA ILE A 74 -0.52 -9.89 10.51
C ILE A 74 0.52 -8.77 10.73
N GLY A 75 0.33 -7.95 11.76
CA GLY A 75 1.27 -6.89 12.14
C GLY A 75 2.63 -7.39 12.65
N THR A 76 2.75 -8.65 13.10
CA THR A 76 4.05 -9.23 13.50
C THR A 76 4.93 -9.66 12.32
N ARG A 77 4.42 -9.62 11.09
CA ARG A 77 5.19 -10.00 9.90
C ARG A 77 6.24 -8.94 9.60
N SER A 78 7.47 -9.36 9.29
CA SER A 78 8.59 -8.44 8.99
C SER A 78 8.37 -7.52 7.78
N THR A 79 7.39 -7.83 6.94
CA THR A 79 7.02 -7.05 5.75
C THR A 79 5.95 -5.98 6.04
N VAL A 80 5.35 -5.97 7.23
CA VAL A 80 4.29 -5.03 7.63
C VAL A 80 4.82 -4.18 8.76
N GLU A 81 5.06 -2.90 8.49
CA GLU A 81 5.53 -1.97 9.51
C GLU A 81 4.40 -1.51 10.44
N LEU A 82 3.21 -1.30 9.87
CA LEU A 82 2.03 -0.82 10.59
C LEU A 82 0.75 -1.31 9.92
N ILE A 83 -0.21 -1.73 10.73
CA ILE A 83 -1.58 -2.03 10.30
C ILE A 83 -2.56 -1.50 11.33
N ARG A 84 -3.57 -0.76 10.88
CA ARG A 84 -4.61 -0.16 11.72
C ARG A 84 -5.97 -0.29 11.04
N ILE A 85 -7.01 -0.49 11.85
CA ILE A 85 -8.40 -0.44 11.44
C ILE A 85 -9.04 0.77 12.13
N TYR A 86 -9.66 1.62 11.33
CA TYR A 86 -10.35 2.83 11.77
C TYR A 86 -11.86 2.59 11.73
N ASP A 87 -12.59 3.26 12.62
CA ASP A 87 -14.05 3.35 12.51
C ASP A 87 -14.49 4.42 11.50
N GLN A 88 -15.80 4.51 11.29
CA GLN A 88 -16.45 5.51 10.43
C GLN A 88 -16.17 6.97 10.83
N ASN A 89 -15.64 7.22 12.03
CA ASN A 89 -15.25 8.55 12.50
C ASN A 89 -13.73 8.80 12.39
N GLY A 90 -12.99 7.86 11.80
CA GLY A 90 -11.53 7.94 11.66
C GLY A 90 -10.77 7.66 12.95
N LYS A 91 -11.39 7.02 13.96
CA LYS A 91 -10.70 6.63 15.20
C LYS A 91 -10.14 5.23 15.08
N VAL A 92 -8.89 5.04 15.48
CA VAL A 92 -8.24 3.71 15.54
C VAL A 92 -9.00 2.82 16.52
N GLN A 93 -9.54 1.71 16.03
CA GLN A 93 -10.20 0.69 16.83
C GLN A 93 -9.29 -0.52 17.08
N PHE A 94 -8.53 -0.93 16.06
CA PHE A 94 -7.58 -2.04 16.16
C PHE A 94 -6.24 -1.63 15.57
N SER A 95 -5.16 -2.08 16.19
CA SER A 95 -3.81 -1.85 15.71
C SER A 95 -2.98 -3.12 15.85
N GLY A 96 -2.27 -3.47 14.79
CA GLY A 96 -1.21 -4.46 14.85
C GLY A 96 0.02 -3.81 15.45
N GLN A 97 0.82 -4.60 16.17
CA GLN A 97 1.95 -4.10 16.94
C GLN A 97 3.11 -3.70 16.00
N GLY A 98 2.99 -2.54 15.37
CA GLY A 98 4.12 -1.78 14.80
C GLY A 98 4.69 -0.82 15.84
N LYS A 99 5.87 -0.23 15.60
CA LYS A 99 6.41 0.82 16.48
C LYS A 99 5.33 1.90 16.67
N SER A 100 4.83 2.05 17.91
CA SER A 100 3.64 2.86 18.22
C SER A 100 3.77 4.35 17.89
N ASP A 101 4.95 4.81 17.47
CA ASP A 101 5.28 6.21 17.22
C ASP A 101 5.32 6.58 15.73
N ILE A 102 4.95 5.66 14.84
CA ILE A 102 4.77 5.98 13.42
C ILE A 102 3.38 6.61 13.27
N GLN A 103 3.30 7.89 13.61
CA GLN A 103 2.29 8.78 13.08
C GLN A 103 2.78 9.19 11.70
N SER A 104 2.16 8.61 10.67
CA SER A 104 2.44 9.01 9.30
C SER A 104 1.38 10.03 8.93
N ASP A 105 1.79 11.29 8.73
CA ASP A 105 0.91 12.37 8.26
C ASP A 105 0.10 11.94 7.02
N THR A 106 0.68 11.05 6.19
CA THR A 106 0.02 10.41 5.05
C THR A 106 -1.20 9.59 5.44
N VAL A 107 -1.12 8.80 6.51
CA VAL A 107 -2.24 7.97 6.98
C VAL A 107 -3.39 8.88 7.45
N ASP A 108 -3.07 9.93 8.20
CA ASP A 108 -4.07 10.89 8.68
C ASP A 108 -4.73 11.63 7.50
N ALA A 109 -3.95 11.95 6.45
CA ALA A 109 -4.47 12.54 5.21
C ALA A 109 -5.41 11.57 4.46
N HIS A 110 -5.06 10.29 4.33
CA HIS A 110 -5.92 9.29 3.71
C HIS A 110 -7.25 9.14 4.46
N ILE A 111 -7.21 9.10 5.79
CA ILE A 111 -8.43 9.02 6.61
C ILE A 111 -9.28 10.28 6.44
N ALA A 112 -8.67 11.47 6.43
CA ALA A 112 -9.39 12.72 6.19
C ALA A 112 -10.05 12.78 4.81
N GLU A 113 -9.43 12.20 3.78
CA GLU A 113 -10.00 12.08 2.43
C GLU A 113 -11.20 11.13 2.41
N PHE A 114 -11.11 9.99 3.11
CA PHE A 114 -12.24 9.09 3.25
C PHE A 114 -13.41 9.76 4.00
N LEU A 115 -13.15 10.47 5.10
CA LEU A 115 -14.21 11.15 5.87
C LEU A 115 -14.93 12.27 5.11
N GLN A 116 -14.35 12.78 4.02
CA GLN A 116 -14.96 13.80 3.16
C GLN A 116 -15.72 13.22 1.96
N THR A 117 -15.61 11.91 1.74
CA THR A 117 -16.14 11.23 0.56
C THR A 117 -17.32 10.37 0.96
N ASP A 118 -18.51 10.65 0.40
CA ASP A 118 -19.73 9.89 0.71
C ASP A 118 -19.90 8.60 -0.11
N LEU A 119 -19.04 8.37 -1.10
CA LEU A 119 -19.15 7.27 -2.05
C LEU A 119 -17.83 6.51 -2.16
N PHE A 120 -17.79 5.33 -1.55
CA PHE A 120 -16.69 4.40 -1.70
C PHE A 120 -17.07 3.30 -2.70
N THR A 121 -16.14 3.02 -3.60
CA THR A 121 -16.14 1.82 -4.44
C THR A 121 -14.99 0.91 -4.03
N GLU A 122 -15.03 -0.35 -4.45
CA GLU A 122 -13.92 -1.31 -4.29
C GLU A 122 -12.59 -0.76 -4.85
N GLU A 123 -12.66 0.18 -5.80
CA GLU A 123 -11.50 0.83 -6.42
C GLU A 123 -10.96 2.02 -5.61
N THR A 124 -11.64 2.43 -4.53
CA THR A 124 -11.27 3.62 -3.72
C THR A 124 -10.14 3.29 -2.74
N ALA A 125 -9.04 2.74 -3.25
CA ALA A 125 -7.84 2.50 -2.48
C ALA A 125 -6.88 3.69 -2.61
N LEU A 126 -6.58 4.36 -1.49
CA LEU A 126 -5.60 5.43 -1.44
C LEU A 126 -4.20 4.84 -1.23
N ARG A 127 -3.24 5.37 -1.98
CA ARG A 127 -1.89 4.83 -2.11
C ARG A 127 -0.89 5.96 -2.08
N ASP A 128 0.12 5.81 -1.24
CA ASP A 128 1.22 6.75 -1.17
C ASP A 128 2.54 6.00 -1.04
N ILE A 129 3.57 6.53 -1.69
CA ILE A 129 4.91 5.97 -1.69
C ILE A 129 5.84 7.04 -1.13
N ASP A 130 6.31 6.82 0.09
CA ASP A 130 7.33 7.65 0.69
C ASP A 130 8.69 7.29 0.08
N HIS A 131 9.13 8.10 -0.88
CA HIS A 131 10.43 7.96 -1.52
C HIS A 131 11.62 8.27 -0.59
N ALA A 132 11.41 8.92 0.55
CA ALA A 132 12.49 9.25 1.50
C ALA A 132 12.84 8.05 2.39
N ASN A 133 11.83 7.33 2.90
CA ASN A 133 12.03 6.16 3.77
C ASN A 133 11.83 4.82 3.05
N GLY A 134 11.30 4.82 1.82
CA GLY A 134 10.99 3.61 1.06
C GLY A 134 9.72 2.89 1.52
N ASN A 135 8.86 3.59 2.28
CA ASN A 135 7.64 3.04 2.83
C ASN A 135 6.46 3.21 1.85
N ILE A 136 5.58 2.22 1.78
CA ILE A 136 4.37 2.28 0.96
C ILE A 136 3.16 2.20 1.89
N THR A 137 2.30 3.19 1.81
CA THR A 137 1.06 3.26 2.57
C THR A 137 -0.11 2.92 1.64
N VAL A 138 -0.93 1.95 2.05
CA VAL A 138 -2.17 1.59 1.36
C VAL A 138 -3.31 1.67 2.36
N SER A 139 -4.38 2.36 1.99
CA SER A 139 -5.59 2.47 2.80
C SER A 139 -6.79 2.10 1.95
N LEU A 140 -7.61 1.18 2.44
CA LEU A 140 -8.83 0.72 1.76
C LEU A 140 -10.03 0.90 2.69
N PRO A 141 -11.18 1.35 2.15
CA PRO A 141 -12.42 1.36 2.89
C PRO A 141 -12.93 -0.07 3.10
N ILE A 142 -13.57 -0.32 4.23
CA ILE A 142 -14.30 -1.57 4.49
C ILE A 142 -15.74 -1.31 4.07
N LEU A 143 -16.15 -1.83 2.91
CA LEU A 143 -17.50 -1.62 2.40
C LEU A 143 -18.53 -2.46 3.14
N ASN A 144 -19.71 -1.89 3.32
CA ASN A 144 -20.85 -2.57 3.90
C ASN A 144 -21.43 -3.58 2.88
N GLU A 145 -21.08 -4.87 3.01
CA GLU A 145 -21.66 -5.93 2.19
C GLU A 145 -23.14 -6.19 2.57
N PRO A 146 -23.98 -6.76 1.68
CA PRO A 146 -25.39 -7.05 2.00
C PRO A 146 -25.60 -7.90 3.25
N LYS A 147 -24.62 -8.73 3.64
CA LYS A 147 -24.65 -9.55 4.86
C LYS A 147 -24.45 -8.70 6.12
N CYS A 148 -23.69 -7.62 6.03
CA CYS A 148 -23.38 -6.69 7.11
C CYS A 148 -24.59 -5.83 7.50
N SER A 149 -25.52 -5.57 6.57
CA SER A 149 -26.79 -4.88 6.81
C SER A 149 -27.96 -5.79 7.24
N THR A 150 -27.76 -7.11 7.31
CA THR A 150 -28.83 -8.03 7.74
C THR A 150 -28.99 -8.05 9.25
N THR A 151 -30.20 -8.38 9.74
CA THR A 151 -30.61 -8.40 11.16
C THR A 151 -29.74 -9.27 12.08
N ALA A 152 -28.81 -10.05 11.54
CA ALA A 152 -27.82 -10.81 12.31
C ALA A 152 -26.67 -9.93 12.84
N CYS A 153 -26.38 -8.79 12.20
CA CYS A 153 -25.41 -7.83 12.69
C CYS A 153 -26.13 -6.92 13.70
N HIS A 154 -25.93 -7.16 14.99
CA HIS A 154 -26.65 -6.49 16.08
C HIS A 154 -26.32 -4.99 16.27
N VAL A 155 -25.55 -4.37 15.36
CA VAL A 155 -24.83 -3.11 15.64
C VAL A 155 -25.28 -1.92 14.80
N HIS A 156 -25.85 -2.11 13.59
CA HIS A 156 -26.20 -0.97 12.71
C HIS A 156 -27.61 -1.04 12.12
N ALA A 157 -28.23 0.13 11.96
CA ALA A 157 -29.47 0.29 11.21
C ALA A 157 -29.18 0.31 9.70
N GLU A 158 -30.11 -0.18 8.89
CA GLU A 158 -29.98 -0.46 7.43
C GLU A 158 -29.52 0.71 6.54
N ASN A 159 -29.47 1.94 7.07
CA ASN A 159 -29.15 3.18 6.34
C ASN A 159 -27.89 3.91 6.85
N GLU A 160 -27.00 3.26 7.60
CA GLU A 160 -25.69 3.84 7.93
C GLU A 160 -24.67 3.42 6.84
N PRO A 161 -24.02 4.40 6.16
CA PRO A 161 -23.05 4.15 5.10
C PRO A 161 -21.76 3.50 5.62
#